data_AF-A0A932HJF8-F1
#
_entry.id   AF-A0A932HJF8-F1
#
_cell.length_a   1.000
_cell.length_b   1.000
_cell.length_c   1.000
_cell.angle_alpha   90.00
_cell.angle_beta   90.00
_cell.angle_gamma   90.00
#
_symmetry.space_group_name_H-M   'P 1'
#
loop_
_entity.id
_entity.type
_entity.pdbx_description
1 polymer ?
#
loop_
_entity_poly.entity_id
_entity_poly.type
_entity_poly.pdbx_seq_one_letter_code
_entity_poly.pdbx_strand_id
1 'polypeptide(L)' 'VRGLPTSYLLDRQGRIVSADIGARDWSGKAARQVVERLLAEQ' A
#
# COMPACT_ATOMS: atom_id res chain seq x y z
N VAL A 1 -8.63 -12.73 12.36
CA VAL A 1 -8.31 -11.54 11.52
C VAL A 1 -7.36 -10.66 12.33
N ARG A 2 -6.19 -10.26 11.80
CA ARG A 2 -5.16 -9.53 12.58
C ARG A 2 -5.46 -8.02 12.82
N GLY A 3 -6.59 -7.53 12.35
CA GLY A 3 -7.13 -6.19 12.59
C GLY A 3 -7.98 -5.72 11.40
N LEU A 4 -8.91 -4.78 11.62
CA LEU A 4 -9.73 -4.17 10.56
C LEU A 4 -9.65 -2.64 10.64
N PRO A 5 -9.71 -1.92 9.51
CA PRO A 5 -9.56 -2.43 8.14
C PRO A 5 -8.14 -2.97 7.87
N THR A 6 -7.97 -3.79 6.83
CA THR A 6 -6.66 -4.17 6.30
C THR A 6 -6.59 -3.78 4.83
N SER A 7 -5.51 -3.11 4.44
CA SER A 7 -5.23 -2.72 3.05
C SER A 7 -3.98 -3.43 2.56
N TYR A 8 -3.99 -3.86 1.29
CA TYR A 8 -2.86 -4.51 0.65
C TYR A 8 -2.44 -3.69 -0.56
N LEU A 9 -1.12 -3.58 -0.77
CA LEU A 9 -0.54 -3.02 -1.98
C LEU A 9 -0.01 -4.16 -2.84
N LEU A 10 -0.37 -4.15 -4.12
CA LEU A 10 0.01 -5.18 -5.09
C LEU A 10 0.86 -4.57 -6.21
N ASP A 11 1.88 -5.30 -6.66
CA ASP A 11 2.63 -4.96 -7.88
C ASP A 11 1.81 -5.26 -9.15
N ARG A 12 2.36 -4.94 -10.34
CA ARG A 12 1.69 -5.21 -11.63
C ARG A 12 1.54 -6.70 -11.96
N GLN A 13 2.27 -7.58 -11.28
CA GLN A 13 2.13 -9.03 -11.43
C GLN A 13 1.17 -9.64 -10.40
N GLY A 14 0.53 -8.79 -9.57
CA GLY A 14 -0.41 -9.23 -8.53
C GLY A 14 0.26 -9.74 -7.26
N ARG A 15 1.56 -9.50 -7.04
CA ARG A 15 2.24 -9.87 -5.78
C ARG A 15 1.99 -8.82 -4.72
N ILE A 16 1.73 -9.26 -3.49
CA ILE A 16 1.60 -8.36 -2.34
C ILE A 16 2.98 -7.82 -1.97
N VAL A 17 3.15 -6.51 -2.03
CA VAL A 17 4.41 -5.82 -1.67
C VAL A 17 4.32 -5.12 -0.31
N SER A 18 3.11 -4.86 0.20
CA SER A 18 2.89 -4.32 1.54
C SER A 18 1.49 -4.66 2.07
N ALA A 19 1.36 -4.69 3.40
CA ALA A 19 0.10 -4.84 4.11
C ALA A 19 0.01 -3.86 5.29
N ASP A 20 -1.10 -3.14 5.39
CA ASP A 20 -1.34 -2.11 6.39
C ASP A 20 -2.61 -2.42 7.18
N ILE A 21 -2.49 -2.45 8.52
CA ILE A 21 -3.58 -2.74 9.45
C ILE A 21 -4.01 -1.45 10.14
N GLY A 22 -5.32 -1.18 10.18
CA GLY A 22 -5.91 0.00 10.80
C GLY A 22 -6.15 1.15 9.82
N ALA A 23 -6.80 2.21 10.31
CA ALA A 23 -7.09 3.39 9.52
C ALA A 23 -5.81 4.14 9.16
N ARG A 24 -5.75 4.66 7.93
CA ARG A 24 -4.60 5.42 7.42
C ARG A 24 -5.10 6.57 6.55
N ASP A 25 -4.35 7.67 6.54
CA ASP A 25 -4.58 8.74 5.57
C ASP A 25 -3.98 8.33 4.21
N TRP A 26 -4.86 7.89 3.32
CA TRP A 26 -4.49 7.50 1.95
C TRP A 26 -4.30 8.69 1.00
N SER A 27 -4.67 9.90 1.42
CA SER A 27 -4.48 11.14 0.65
C SER A 27 -3.18 11.87 1.00
N GLY A 28 -2.52 11.46 2.08
CA GLY A 28 -1.29 12.07 2.57
C GLY A 28 -0.05 11.79 1.71
N LYS A 29 0.98 12.62 1.91
CA LYS A 29 2.26 12.54 1.20
C LYS A 29 2.92 11.16 1.31
N ALA A 30 2.83 10.51 2.47
CA ALA A 30 3.43 9.19 2.70
C ALA A 30 2.80 8.11 1.82
N ALA A 31 1.47 8.08 1.72
CA ALA A 31 0.76 7.13 0.84
C ALA A 31 1.15 7.35 -0.63
N ARG A 32 1.24 8.61 -1.06
CA ARG A 32 1.68 8.93 -2.41
C ARG A 32 3.10 8.48 -2.73
N GLN A 33 4.05 8.70 -1.82
CA GLN A 33 5.44 8.29 -2.01
C GLN A 33 5.60 6.78 -2.17
N VAL A 34 4.81 5.99 -1.43
CA VAL A 34 4.82 4.52 -1.54
C VAL A 34 4.36 4.08 -2.93
N VAL A 35 3.28 4.67 -3.44
CA VAL A 35 2.77 4.36 -4.79
C VAL A 35 3.77 4.80 -5.86
N GLU A 36 4.34 6.00 -5.75
CA GLU A 36 5.34 6.50 -6.70
C GLU A 36 6.58 5.60 -6.75
N ARG A 37 7.05 5.11 -5.60
CA ARG A 37 8.17 4.16 -5.54
C ARG A 37 7.83 2.86 -6.27
N LEU A 38 6.65 2.29 -6.00
CA LEU A 38 6.23 1.04 -6.66
C LEU A 38 6.09 1.22 -8.18
N LEU A 39 5.65 2.40 -8.63
CA LEU A 39 5.56 2.72 -10.06
C LEU A 39 6.93 2.94 -10.71
N ALA A 40 7.96 3.27 -9.94
CA ALA A 40 9.33 3.43 -10.43
C ALA A 40 10.11 2.09 -10.52
N GLU A 41 9.62 1.02 -9.89
CA GLU A 41 10.21 -0.33 -9.94
C GLU A 41 9.89 -1.07 -11.27
N GLN A 42 9.63 -0.32 -12.35
CA GLN A 42 9.26 -0.80 -13.70
C GLN A 42 10.46 -0.81 -14.65
#